data_AF-I4W8D7-F1
#
_entry.id   AF-I4W8D7-F1
#
_cell.length_a   1.000
_cell.length_b   1.000
_cell.length_c   1.000
_cell.angle_alpha   90.00
_cell.angle_beta   90.00
_cell.angle_gamma   90.00
#
_symmetry.space_group_name_H-M   'P 1'
#
loop_
_entity.id
_entity.type
_entity.pdbx_description
1 polymer ?
#
loop_
_entity_poly.entity_id
_entity_poly.type
_entity_poly.pdbx_seq_one_letter_code
_entity_poly.pdbx_strand_id
1 'polypeptide(L)'
;MTTRSADGDVVWHNGATGGYSSFIGFNASHQYGVVLLANGYASNLLTGVGLASLSSALPMPPLQVLPEATLEQYVGRYVLAPGMVFTVSRRGRQLYAQLTGQPALPVFASASDRFSYTAVQAALDFQRDARGRVVALVLHQNGQSRRAPRTP
;
A
#
# COMPACT_ATOMS: atom_id res chain seq x y z
N MET A 1 -17.20 17.37 9.42
CA MET A 1 -16.81 16.08 10.04
C MET A 1 -15.62 16.31 10.94
N THR A 2 -15.44 15.47 11.96
CA THR A 2 -14.27 15.51 12.85
C THR A 2 -13.62 14.14 12.83
N THR A 3 -12.31 14.09 12.58
CA THR A 3 -11.51 12.86 12.62
C THR A 3 -10.43 13.03 13.67
N ARG A 4 -10.30 12.08 14.59
CA ARG A 4 -9.20 12.06 15.56
C ARG A 4 -7.96 11.44 14.93
N SER A 5 -6.81 12.08 15.12
CA SER A 5 -5.49 11.57 14.75
C SER A 5 -4.58 11.51 15.99
N ALA A 6 -3.45 10.81 15.87
CA ALA A 6 -2.35 10.89 16.84
C ALA A 6 -1.81 12.33 17.00
N ASP A 7 -1.95 13.16 15.95
CA ASP A 7 -1.54 14.56 15.89
C ASP A 7 -2.67 15.55 16.24
N GLY A 8 -3.68 15.09 16.97
CA GLY A 8 -4.81 15.90 17.41
C GLY A 8 -6.04 15.84 16.52
N ASP A 9 -7.08 16.58 16.93
CA ASP A 9 -8.38 16.59 16.26
C ASP A 9 -8.33 17.39 14.96
N VAL A 10 -8.76 16.75 13.86
CA VAL A 10 -8.91 17.37 12.55
C VAL A 10 -10.39 17.64 12.28
N VAL A 11 -10.75 18.90 12.06
CA VAL A 11 -12.10 19.31 11.64
C VAL A 11 -12.06 19.62 10.15
N TRP A 12 -12.95 19.00 9.39
CA TRP A 12 -12.92 19.09 7.93
C TRP A 12 -14.29 18.98 7.27
N HIS A 13 -14.37 19.43 6.03
CA HIS A 13 -15.54 19.30 5.17
C HIS A 13 -15.08 19.15 3.72
N ASN A 14 -15.88 18.52 2.88
CA ASN A 14 -15.64 18.45 1.43
C ASN A 14 -16.91 18.83 0.65
N GLY A 15 -16.80 18.97 -0.66
CA GLY A 15 -17.93 19.34 -1.51
C GLY A 15 -17.73 18.87 -2.94
N ALA A 16 -18.83 18.64 -3.64
CA ALA A 16 -18.81 18.30 -5.06
C ALA A 16 -20.09 18.76 -5.75
N THR A 17 -19.94 19.49 -6.85
CA THR A 17 -21.04 19.95 -7.71
C THR A 17 -20.52 20.13 -9.13
N GLY A 18 -21.28 19.69 -10.14
CA GLY A 18 -21.07 20.10 -11.53
C GLY A 18 -19.67 19.84 -12.10
N GLY A 19 -19.01 18.75 -11.69
CA GLY A 19 -17.64 18.44 -12.13
C GLY A 19 -16.54 19.13 -11.32
N TYR A 20 -16.86 19.81 -10.24
CA TYR A 20 -15.90 20.39 -9.30
C TYR A 20 -15.87 19.60 -8.00
N SER A 21 -14.72 19.57 -7.33
CA SER A 21 -14.52 18.95 -6.02
C SER A 21 -13.71 19.87 -5.11
N SER A 22 -14.05 19.89 -3.83
CA SER A 22 -13.36 20.67 -2.80
C SER A 22 -13.11 19.87 -1.53
N PHE A 23 -12.06 20.24 -0.82
CA PHE A 23 -11.77 19.80 0.55
C PHE A 23 -11.24 20.99 1.35
N ILE A 24 -11.67 21.09 2.61
CA ILE A 24 -11.13 22.00 3.60
C ILE A 24 -10.97 21.25 4.92
N GLY A 25 -9.84 21.42 5.59
CA GLY A 25 -9.66 20.92 6.95
C GLY A 25 -8.61 21.68 7.74
N PHE A 26 -8.71 21.59 9.06
CA PHE A 26 -7.86 22.26 10.03
C PHE A 26 -7.37 21.26 11.07
N ASN A 27 -6.07 21.30 11.37
CA ASN A 27 -5.50 20.66 12.55
C ASN A 27 -5.32 21.75 13.62
N ALA A 28 -6.21 21.74 14.62
CA ALA A 28 -6.19 22.75 15.67
C ALA A 28 -4.98 22.63 16.61
N SER A 29 -4.44 21.41 16.77
CA SER A 29 -3.30 21.15 17.66
C SER A 29 -1.99 21.68 17.09
N HIS A 30 -1.86 21.69 15.76
CA HIS A 30 -0.66 22.19 15.06
C HIS A 30 -0.88 23.53 14.34
N GLN A 31 -2.05 24.14 14.51
CA GLN A 31 -2.40 25.49 14.04
C GLN A 31 -2.21 25.72 12.53
N TYR A 32 -2.54 24.73 11.70
CA TYR A 32 -2.54 24.88 10.25
C TYR A 32 -3.77 24.25 9.59
N GLY A 33 -4.05 24.69 8.36
CA GLY A 33 -5.17 24.21 7.56
C GLY A 33 -4.76 23.91 6.13
N VAL A 34 -5.53 23.04 5.46
CA VAL A 34 -5.33 22.62 4.08
C VAL A 34 -6.63 22.83 3.32
N VAL A 35 -6.53 23.47 2.15
CA VAL A 35 -7.64 23.65 1.21
C VAL A 35 -7.21 23.10 -0.14
N LEU A 36 -8.05 22.23 -0.72
CA LEU A 36 -7.84 21.67 -2.05
C LEU A 36 -9.07 21.92 -2.91
N LEU A 37 -8.85 22.37 -4.14
CA LEU A 37 -9.89 22.66 -5.12
C LEU A 37 -9.51 21.99 -6.44
N ALA A 38 -10.48 21.33 -7.08
CA ALA A 38 -10.30 20.70 -8.37
C ALA A 38 -11.49 21.00 -9.30
N ASN A 39 -11.18 21.27 -10.56
CA ASN A 39 -12.12 21.39 -11.68
C ASN A 39 -12.33 20.03 -12.38
N GLY A 40 -12.43 18.97 -11.58
CA GLY A 40 -12.76 17.60 -12.00
C GLY A 40 -13.42 16.83 -10.85
N TYR A 41 -14.14 15.74 -11.15
CA TYR A 41 -14.79 14.91 -10.14
C TYR A 41 -13.76 14.04 -9.40
N ALA A 42 -13.26 14.52 -8.26
CA ALA A 42 -12.11 13.96 -7.56
C ALA A 42 -12.25 13.98 -6.02
N SER A 43 -13.49 14.02 -5.50
CA SER A 43 -13.77 14.18 -4.07
C SER A 43 -13.02 13.20 -3.17
N ASN A 44 -12.94 11.92 -3.57
CA ASN A 44 -12.24 10.89 -2.78
C ASN A 44 -10.72 11.13 -2.72
N LEU A 45 -10.13 11.52 -3.86
CA LEU A 45 -8.71 11.84 -3.95
C LEU A 45 -8.38 13.07 -3.09
N LEU A 46 -9.17 14.15 -3.23
CA LEU A 46 -8.98 15.37 -2.45
C LEU A 46 -9.17 15.12 -0.95
N THR A 47 -10.14 14.29 -0.55
CA THR A 47 -10.35 13.96 0.86
C THR A 47 -9.17 13.16 1.42
N GLY A 48 -8.67 12.17 0.68
CA GLY A 48 -7.52 11.38 1.09
C GLY A 48 -6.24 12.23 1.22
N VAL A 49 -5.92 13.02 0.20
CA VAL A 49 -4.75 13.91 0.21
C VAL A 49 -4.90 14.99 1.28
N GLY A 50 -6.08 15.59 1.41
CA GLY A 50 -6.35 16.65 2.38
C GLY A 50 -6.16 16.19 3.83
N LEU A 51 -6.73 15.03 4.18
CA LEU A 51 -6.54 14.44 5.51
C LEU A 51 -5.10 14.01 5.76
N ALA A 52 -4.43 13.44 4.75
CA ALA A 52 -3.03 13.05 4.87
C ALA A 52 -2.11 14.27 5.10
N SER A 53 -2.36 15.39 4.42
CA SER A 53 -1.61 16.64 4.62
C SER A 53 -1.86 17.31 5.98
N LEU A 54 -3.00 17.03 6.63
CA LEU A 54 -3.36 17.54 7.96
C LEU A 54 -2.84 16.68 9.12
N SER A 55 -2.15 15.59 8.78
CA SER A 55 -1.46 14.70 9.71
C SER A 55 0.04 14.88 9.55
N SER A 56 0.80 14.97 10.65
CA SER A 56 2.26 14.95 10.61
C SER A 56 2.77 13.54 10.26
N ALA A 57 1.97 12.52 10.59
CA ALA A 57 2.09 11.18 10.07
C ALA A 57 1.23 11.02 8.80
N LEU A 58 1.85 11.03 7.61
CA LEU A 58 1.25 10.29 6.52
C LEU A 58 1.04 8.85 7.04
N PRO A 59 -0.14 8.22 6.88
CA PRO A 59 -0.29 6.80 7.14
C PRO A 59 0.48 6.03 6.06
N MET A 60 1.80 6.09 6.15
CA MET A 60 2.72 5.23 5.45
C MET A 60 2.66 3.91 6.22
N PRO A 61 2.30 2.79 5.57
CA PRO A 61 2.48 1.50 6.22
C PRO A 61 3.94 1.41 6.69
N PRO A 62 4.19 0.93 7.92
CA PRO A 62 5.53 0.97 8.52
C PRO A 62 6.52 0.27 7.58
N LEU A 63 7.48 1.01 7.04
CA LEU A 63 8.51 0.46 6.18
C LEU A 63 9.54 -0.27 7.04
N GLN A 64 9.49 -1.60 7.04
CA GLN A 64 10.48 -2.41 7.71
C GLN A 64 11.69 -2.64 6.80
N VAL A 65 12.88 -2.27 7.28
CA VAL A 65 14.12 -2.64 6.58
C VAL A 65 14.50 -4.06 7.00
N LEU A 66 14.36 -5.01 6.07
CA LEU A 66 14.76 -6.40 6.30
C LEU A 66 16.22 -6.64 5.87
N PRO A 67 16.95 -7.53 6.58
CA PRO A 67 18.26 -7.98 6.12
C PRO A 67 18.18 -8.68 4.77
N GLU A 68 19.25 -8.59 3.95
CA GLU A 68 19.27 -9.21 2.61
C GLU A 68 19.06 -10.72 2.65
N ALA A 69 19.64 -11.41 3.64
CA ALA A 69 19.43 -12.84 3.86
C ALA A 69 17.98 -13.20 4.19
N THR A 70 17.21 -12.26 4.74
CA THR A 70 15.75 -12.45 4.95
C THR A 70 15.00 -12.23 3.64
N LEU A 71 15.34 -11.20 2.88
CA LEU A 71 14.74 -10.92 1.57
C LEU A 71 14.91 -12.06 0.58
N GLU A 72 16.07 -12.72 0.59
CA GLU A 72 16.40 -13.84 -0.29
C GLU A 72 15.42 -15.02 -0.12
N GLN A 73 14.83 -15.19 1.08
CA GLN A 73 13.89 -16.28 1.35
C GLN A 73 12.60 -16.18 0.53
N TYR A 74 12.22 -14.96 0.12
CA TYR A 74 11.01 -14.70 -0.66
C TYR A 74 11.25 -14.77 -2.18
N VAL A 75 12.51 -14.73 -2.63
CA VAL A 75 12.86 -14.77 -4.06
C VAL A 75 12.44 -16.11 -4.67
N GLY A 76 11.68 -16.07 -5.75
CA GLY A 76 11.16 -17.30 -6.36
C GLY A 76 9.97 -17.06 -7.26
N ARG A 77 9.36 -18.16 -7.69
CA ARG A 77 8.18 -18.18 -8.56
C ARG A 77 6.99 -18.72 -7.82
N TYR A 78 5.83 -18.11 -8.05
CA TYR A 78 4.60 -18.46 -7.36
C TYR A 78 3.42 -18.46 -8.34
N VAL A 79 2.65 -19.54 -8.35
CA VAL A 79 1.62 -19.77 -9.37
C VAL A 79 0.27 -19.31 -8.86
N LEU A 80 -0.27 -18.22 -9.42
CA LEU A 80 -1.59 -17.71 -9.08
C LEU A 80 -2.71 -18.45 -9.84
N ALA A 81 -2.43 -18.79 -11.11
CA ALA A 81 -3.28 -19.56 -12.01
C ALA A 81 -2.43 -20.09 -13.18
N PRO A 82 -2.92 -21.00 -14.03
CA PRO A 82 -2.22 -21.40 -15.26
C PRO A 82 -1.82 -20.17 -16.10
N GLY A 83 -0.53 -20.06 -16.44
CA GLY A 83 0.04 -18.91 -17.17
C GLY A 83 0.23 -17.63 -16.34
N MET A 84 -0.36 -17.52 -15.15
CA MET A 84 -0.23 -16.37 -14.25
C MET A 84 0.73 -16.68 -13.11
N VAL A 85 2.00 -16.30 -13.28
CA VAL A 85 3.09 -16.58 -12.33
C VAL A 85 3.63 -15.27 -11.80
N PHE A 86 3.70 -15.15 -10.49
CA PHE A 86 4.51 -14.13 -9.84
C PHE A 86 5.97 -14.56 -9.85
N THR A 87 6.84 -13.72 -10.41
CA THR A 87 8.29 -13.78 -10.21
C THR A 87 8.67 -12.72 -9.20
N VAL A 88 9.12 -13.16 -8.03
CA VAL A 88 9.68 -12.29 -6.99
C VAL A 88 11.20 -12.34 -7.11
N SER A 89 11.81 -11.18 -7.31
CA SER A 89 13.25 -11.03 -7.51
C SER A 89 13.81 -9.95 -6.59
N ARG A 90 15.12 -10.02 -6.29
CA ARG A 90 15.82 -9.02 -5.50
C ARG A 90 16.74 -8.20 -6.39
N ARG A 91 16.77 -6.89 -6.18
CA ARG A 91 17.76 -5.97 -6.75
C ARG A 91 18.35 -5.14 -5.60
N GLY A 92 19.57 -5.47 -5.18
CA GLY A 92 20.16 -4.90 -3.97
C GLY A 92 19.29 -5.19 -2.74
N ARG A 93 18.83 -4.14 -2.05
CA ARG A 93 18.02 -4.27 -0.82
C ARG A 93 16.50 -4.23 -1.07
N GLN A 94 16.06 -4.34 -2.32
CA GLN A 94 14.68 -4.17 -2.72
C GLN A 94 14.14 -5.43 -3.39
N LEU A 95 12.95 -5.88 -2.98
CA LEU A 95 12.19 -6.89 -3.71
C LEU A 95 11.35 -6.24 -4.81
N TYR A 96 11.30 -6.94 -5.94
CA TYR A 96 10.44 -6.65 -7.07
C TYR A 96 9.53 -7.83 -7.33
N ALA A 97 8.24 -7.58 -7.46
CA ALA A 97 7.24 -8.58 -7.82
C ALA A 97 6.72 -8.29 -9.23
N GLN A 98 6.72 -9.32 -10.07
CA GLN A 98 6.22 -9.26 -11.44
C GLN A 98 5.20 -10.36 -11.67
N LEU A 99 3.99 -10.02 -12.06
CA LEU A 99 3.04 -10.99 -12.59
C LEU A 99 3.27 -11.14 -14.10
N THR A 100 3.11 -12.35 -14.65
CA THR A 100 3.22 -12.59 -16.11
C THR A 100 2.46 -11.52 -16.91
N GLY A 101 3.13 -10.92 -17.89
CA GLY A 101 2.54 -9.89 -18.77
C GLY A 101 2.47 -8.49 -18.17
N GLN A 102 2.93 -8.29 -16.93
CA GLN A 102 3.00 -6.98 -16.28
C GLN A 102 4.44 -6.51 -16.06
N PRO A 103 4.68 -5.20 -15.91
CA PRO A 103 5.96 -4.68 -15.43
C PRO A 103 6.29 -5.20 -14.02
N ALA A 104 7.57 -5.36 -13.72
CA ALA A 104 8.02 -5.64 -12.36
C ALA A 104 7.91 -4.37 -11.50
N LEU A 105 7.24 -4.45 -10.35
CA LEU A 105 7.07 -3.33 -9.43
C LEU A 105 7.80 -3.59 -8.11
N PRO A 106 8.39 -2.56 -7.48
CA PRO A 106 8.98 -2.70 -6.15
C PRO A 106 7.89 -2.96 -5.10
N VAL A 107 8.18 -3.84 -4.14
CA VAL A 107 7.32 -4.14 -2.99
C VAL A 107 8.07 -3.94 -1.69
N PHE A 108 7.43 -3.31 -0.73
CA PHE A 108 8.08 -2.86 0.50
C PHE A 108 7.56 -3.64 1.69
N ALA A 109 8.45 -4.12 2.56
CA ALA A 109 8.04 -4.85 3.75
C ALA A 109 7.25 -3.91 4.67
N SER A 110 6.01 -4.29 4.97
CA SER A 110 5.13 -3.61 5.93
C SER A 110 4.93 -4.42 7.21
N ALA A 111 5.36 -5.68 7.22
CA ALA A 111 5.60 -6.53 8.39
C ALA A 111 6.54 -7.68 8.00
N SER A 112 6.86 -8.59 8.94
CA SER A 112 7.84 -9.67 8.73
C SER A 112 7.60 -10.50 7.46
N ASP A 113 6.35 -10.85 7.12
CA ASP A 113 6.03 -11.61 5.90
C ASP A 113 5.01 -10.88 5.01
N ARG A 114 4.83 -9.57 5.23
CA ARG A 114 3.87 -8.76 4.46
C ARG A 114 4.60 -7.67 3.69
N PHE A 115 4.30 -7.58 2.42
CA PHE A 115 4.85 -6.57 1.53
C PHE A 115 3.73 -5.79 0.84
N SER A 116 3.93 -4.51 0.58
CA SER A 116 2.92 -3.64 -0.04
C SER A 116 3.50 -2.88 -1.23
N TYR A 117 2.67 -2.66 -2.23
CA TYR A 117 3.03 -1.82 -3.38
C TYR A 117 2.74 -0.36 -3.04
N THR A 118 3.57 0.55 -3.54
CA THR A 118 3.28 2.00 -3.50
C THR A 118 2.55 2.47 -4.76
N ALA A 119 2.80 1.81 -5.91
CA ALA A 119 2.22 2.19 -7.20
C ALA A 119 0.76 1.73 -7.39
N VAL A 120 0.31 0.74 -6.61
CA VAL A 120 -1.05 0.17 -6.68
C VAL A 120 -1.55 -0.19 -5.29
N GLN A 121 -2.86 -0.17 -5.09
CA GLN A 121 -3.47 -0.60 -3.83
C GLN A 121 -3.53 -2.14 -3.75
N ALA A 122 -2.38 -2.75 -3.51
CA ALA A 122 -2.25 -4.19 -3.32
C ALA A 122 -1.19 -4.53 -2.27
N ALA A 123 -1.29 -5.74 -1.71
CA ALA A 123 -0.32 -6.29 -0.78
C ALA A 123 -0.08 -7.78 -1.05
N LEU A 124 1.08 -8.28 -0.61
CA LEU A 124 1.51 -9.65 -0.70
C LEU A 124 1.79 -10.18 0.71
N ASP A 125 1.05 -11.19 1.17
CA ASP A 125 1.35 -11.91 2.41
C ASP A 125 2.03 -13.24 2.07
N PHE A 126 3.27 -13.43 2.50
CA PHE A 126 4.00 -14.68 2.33
C PHE A 126 3.62 -15.68 3.43
N GLN A 127 3.43 -16.93 3.05
CA GLN A 127 3.10 -18.01 3.97
C GLN A 127 4.27 -18.96 4.13
N ARG A 128 4.55 -19.37 5.37
CA ARG A 128 5.62 -20.30 5.71
C ARG A 128 5.06 -21.66 6.13
N ASP A 129 5.84 -22.72 5.90
CA ASP A 129 5.58 -24.05 6.47
C ASP A 129 6.07 -24.15 7.93
N ALA A 130 5.83 -25.29 8.57
CA ALA A 130 6.28 -25.56 9.94
C ALA A 130 7.81 -25.56 10.13
N ARG A 131 8.58 -25.58 9.03
CA ARG A 131 10.05 -25.49 9.03
C ARG A 131 10.53 -24.05 8.74
N GLY A 132 9.60 -23.09 8.68
CA GLY A 132 9.89 -21.69 8.42
C GLY A 132 10.16 -21.36 6.95
N ARG A 133 9.96 -22.28 6.01
CA ARG A 133 10.21 -22.04 4.58
C ARG A 133 9.02 -21.37 3.93
N VAL A 134 9.24 -20.33 3.14
CA VAL A 134 8.17 -19.66 2.37
C VAL A 134 7.65 -20.62 1.29
N VAL A 135 6.36 -20.96 1.36
CA VAL A 135 5.69 -21.96 0.49
C VAL A 135 4.58 -21.37 -0.37
N ALA A 136 4.16 -20.14 -0.12
CA ALA A 136 3.18 -19.43 -0.95
C ALA A 136 3.28 -17.92 -0.76
N LEU A 137 2.69 -17.17 -1.67
CA LEU A 137 2.24 -15.81 -1.39
C LEU A 137 0.71 -15.72 -1.54
N VAL A 138 0.11 -14.74 -0.90
CA VAL A 138 -1.30 -14.36 -1.06
C VAL A 138 -1.34 -12.92 -1.57
N LEU A 139 -1.94 -12.73 -2.74
CA LEU A 139 -2.23 -11.41 -3.30
C LEU A 139 -3.50 -10.86 -2.67
N HIS A 140 -3.43 -9.68 -2.07
CA HIS A 140 -4.55 -8.88 -1.61
C HIS A 140 -4.76 -7.70 -2.54
N GLN A 141 -5.87 -7.65 -3.28
CA GLN A 141 -6.17 -6.56 -4.21
C GLN A 141 -7.68 -6.46 -4.42
N ASN A 142 -8.22 -5.23 -4.48
CA ASN A 142 -9.65 -4.96 -4.70
C ASN A 142 -10.59 -5.72 -3.74
N GLY A 143 -10.17 -5.85 -2.47
CA GLY A 143 -10.93 -6.60 -1.45
C GLY A 143 -10.89 -8.13 -1.60
N GLN A 144 -10.18 -8.66 -2.60
CA GLN A 144 -10.01 -10.10 -2.81
C GLN A 144 -8.64 -10.58 -2.33
N SER A 145 -8.59 -11.84 -1.90
CA SER A 145 -7.36 -12.54 -1.50
C SER A 145 -7.17 -13.79 -2.36
N ARG A 146 -6.04 -13.91 -3.05
CA ARG A 146 -5.76 -15.05 -3.95
C ARG A 146 -4.41 -15.66 -3.61
N ARG A 147 -4.43 -16.94 -3.22
CA ARG A 147 -3.22 -17.69 -2.86
C ARG A 147 -2.50 -18.19 -4.11
N ALA A 148 -1.19 -18.06 -4.11
CA ALA A 148 -0.29 -18.52 -5.16
C ALA A 148 0.84 -19.38 -4.53
N PRO A 149 0.75 -20.72 -4.65
CA PRO A 149 1.79 -21.62 -4.15
C PRO A 149 3.13 -21.36 -4.82
N ARG A 150 4.22 -21.46 -4.04
CA ARG A 150 5.59 -21.41 -4.54
C ARG A 150 5.85 -22.64 -5.40
N THR A 151 6.52 -22.47 -6.54
CA THR A 151 6.99 -23.62 -7.30
C THR A 151 8.14 -24.30 -6.55
N PRO A 152 8.30 -25.63 -6.69
CA PRO A 152 9.49 -26.34 -6.24
C PRO A 152 10.78 -25.71 -6.77
#